data_AF-A0A8J4TKK2-F1
#
_entry.id   AF-A0A8J4TKK2-F1
#
_cell.length_a   1.000
_cell.length_b   1.000
_cell.length_c   1.000
_cell.angle_alpha   90.00
_cell.angle_beta   90.00
_cell.angle_gamma   90.00
#
_symmetry.space_group_name_H-M   'P 1'
#
loop_
_entity.id
_entity.type
_entity.pdbx_description
1 polymer ?
#
loop_
_entity_poly.entity_id
_entity_poly.type
_entity_poly.pdbx_seq_one_letter_code
_entity_poly.pdbx_strand_id
1 'polypeptide(L)'
;TGATSTNSTPLTPPSSSSTSSSISSSDCGISKTCVSQPTGCDPSTSSDCFFMAATPLSSGSGFMFELSGRADGYVALGFSDDTQMGNDDVYICGKDQKGVIQLQHAFTTGTTTPSITAL
;
A
#
# COMPACT_ATOMS: atom_id res chain seq x y z
N THR A 1 -25.41 -40.10 -1.95
CA THR A 1 -24.86 -38.93 -1.24
C THR A 1 -23.73 -38.38 -2.08
N GLY A 2 -24.00 -37.36 -2.90
CA GLY A 2 -23.05 -36.80 -3.87
C GLY A 2 -22.20 -35.69 -3.27
N ALA A 3 -20.88 -35.74 -3.48
CA ALA A 3 -19.95 -34.69 -3.10
C ALA A 3 -19.80 -33.67 -4.24
N THR A 4 -20.10 -32.41 -3.97
CA THR A 4 -19.97 -31.30 -4.91
C THR A 4 -18.52 -30.81 -4.93
N SER A 5 -17.85 -30.94 -6.07
CA SER A 5 -16.51 -30.41 -6.31
C SER A 5 -16.60 -28.92 -6.66
N THR A 6 -16.12 -28.04 -5.79
CA THR A 6 -16.00 -26.59 -6.09
C THR A 6 -14.76 -26.36 -6.94
N ASN A 7 -14.99 -26.00 -8.20
CA ASN A 7 -13.95 -25.70 -9.19
C ASN A 7 -13.49 -24.24 -8.98
N SER A 8 -12.42 -24.04 -8.21
CA SER A 8 -11.81 -22.71 -8.00
C SER A 8 -11.06 -22.28 -9.26
N THR A 9 -11.64 -21.32 -9.99
CA THR A 9 -11.00 -20.65 -11.13
C THR A 9 -9.77 -19.88 -10.62
N PRO A 10 -8.59 -19.96 -11.26
CA PRO A 10 -7.47 -19.10 -10.90
C PRO A 10 -7.82 -17.65 -11.26
N LEU A 11 -7.83 -16.76 -10.27
CA LEU A 11 -7.92 -15.32 -10.50
C LEU A 11 -6.58 -14.88 -11.11
N THR A 12 -6.55 -14.72 -12.43
CA THR A 12 -5.44 -14.07 -13.12
C THR A 12 -5.33 -12.63 -12.59
N PRO A 13 -4.17 -12.18 -12.08
CA PRO A 13 -3.99 -10.78 -11.69
C PRO A 13 -4.31 -9.91 -12.90
N PRO A 14 -5.10 -8.83 -12.76
CA PRO A 14 -5.27 -7.89 -13.85
C PRO A 14 -3.87 -7.39 -14.23
N SER A 15 -3.49 -7.60 -15.50
CA SER A 15 -2.34 -6.94 -16.11
C SER A 15 -2.63 -5.45 -16.13
N SER A 16 -2.36 -4.78 -15.01
CA SER A 16 -2.37 -3.34 -14.89
C SER A 16 -1.20 -2.82 -15.71
N SER A 17 -1.46 -2.50 -16.97
CA SER A 17 -0.71 -1.50 -17.70
C SER A 17 -0.96 -0.15 -17.02
N SER A 18 -0.41 0.04 -15.82
CA SER A 18 -0.40 1.33 -15.18
C SER A 18 0.61 2.19 -15.93
N THR A 19 0.12 3.21 -16.61
CA THR A 19 0.89 4.43 -16.81
C THR A 19 1.27 4.90 -15.41
N SER A 20 2.43 4.45 -14.93
CA SER A 20 2.94 4.81 -13.62
C SER A 20 3.34 6.28 -13.69
N SER A 21 2.37 7.17 -13.53
CA SER A 21 2.64 8.54 -13.12
C SER A 21 3.53 8.43 -11.89
N SER A 22 4.76 8.93 -11.98
CA SER A 22 5.68 8.92 -10.85
C SER A 22 5.02 9.62 -9.68
N ILE A 23 4.96 8.96 -8.52
CA ILE A 23 4.51 9.59 -7.28
C ILE A 23 5.41 10.81 -7.03
N SER A 24 4.80 11.93 -6.66
CA SER A 24 5.50 13.19 -6.37
C SER A 24 4.86 13.90 -5.18
N SER A 25 5.59 14.86 -4.62
CA SER A 25 5.07 15.74 -3.58
C SER A 25 4.23 16.91 -4.12
N SER A 26 3.82 16.88 -5.40
CA SER A 26 2.94 17.91 -5.94
C SER A 26 1.59 17.90 -5.23
N ASP A 27 1.03 19.08 -5.03
CA ASP A 27 -0.27 19.29 -4.38
C ASP A 27 -0.38 18.85 -2.91
N CYS A 28 0.75 18.53 -2.27
CA CYS A 28 0.82 18.35 -0.82
C CYS A 28 0.42 19.63 -0.09
N GLY A 29 -0.50 19.51 0.86
CA GLY A 29 -1.11 20.63 1.58
C GLY A 29 -2.21 21.37 0.81
N ILE A 30 -2.48 20.98 -0.45
CA ILE A 30 -3.56 21.55 -1.27
C ILE A 30 -4.68 20.52 -1.41
N SER A 31 -4.43 19.44 -2.16
CA SER A 31 -5.38 18.35 -2.40
C SER A 31 -4.91 17.03 -1.77
N LYS A 32 -3.61 16.92 -1.45
CA LYS A 32 -3.01 15.75 -0.81
C LYS A 32 -2.57 16.07 0.61
N THR A 33 -2.83 15.16 1.54
CA THR A 33 -2.15 15.14 2.84
C THR A 33 -0.91 14.26 2.71
N CYS A 34 0.27 14.81 2.99
CA CYS A 34 1.52 14.11 2.74
C CYS A 34 2.39 13.98 3.99
N VAL A 35 3.14 12.88 4.06
CA VAL A 35 4.21 12.64 5.03
C VAL A 35 5.47 12.28 4.24
N SER A 36 6.60 12.87 4.60
CA SER A 36 7.88 12.66 3.92
C SER A 36 9.04 12.55 4.90
N GLN A 37 9.98 11.66 4.58
CA GLN A 37 11.25 11.51 5.27
C GLN A 37 12.36 11.24 4.23
N PRO A 38 13.37 12.13 4.09
CA PRO A 38 13.57 13.40 4.81
C PRO A 38 12.40 14.39 4.64
N THR A 39 12.17 15.24 5.65
CA THR A 39 11.08 16.21 5.58
C THR A 39 11.20 17.10 4.33
N GLY A 40 10.14 17.13 3.52
CA GLY A 40 10.05 17.95 2.31
C GLY A 40 10.72 17.33 1.08
N CYS A 41 11.18 16.07 1.13
CA CYS A 41 11.68 15.39 -0.06
C CYS A 41 10.56 15.12 -1.09
N ASP A 42 10.93 15.04 -2.37
CA ASP A 42 10.05 14.68 -3.46
C ASP A 42 10.46 13.31 -4.04
N PRO A 43 9.59 12.28 -3.99
CA PRO A 43 9.90 10.96 -4.54
C PRO A 43 10.08 10.92 -6.07
N SER A 44 9.67 11.97 -6.80
CA SER A 44 9.89 12.07 -8.24
C SER A 44 11.34 12.44 -8.61
N THR A 45 12.10 12.98 -7.65
CA THR A 45 13.50 13.42 -7.86
C THR A 45 14.50 12.74 -6.93
N SER A 46 14.04 12.14 -5.83
CA SER A 46 14.89 11.48 -4.84
C SER A 46 14.43 10.04 -4.58
N SER A 47 15.31 9.08 -4.85
CA SER A 47 15.04 7.66 -4.58
C SER A 47 15.02 7.31 -3.09
N ASP A 48 15.64 8.13 -2.24
CA ASP A 48 15.74 7.89 -0.80
C ASP A 48 14.60 8.59 -0.03
N CYS A 49 13.60 9.11 -0.74
CA CYS A 49 12.43 9.74 -0.15
C CYS A 49 11.38 8.69 0.26
N PHE A 50 11.25 8.46 1.57
CA PHE A 50 10.09 7.76 2.12
C PHE A 50 8.91 8.71 2.13
N PHE A 51 7.89 8.40 1.36
CA PHE A 51 6.77 9.30 1.08
C PHE A 51 5.45 8.55 1.14
N MET A 52 4.46 9.20 1.72
CA MET A 52 3.07 8.77 1.68
C MET A 52 2.18 9.99 1.41
N ALA A 53 1.22 9.85 0.50
CA ALA A 53 0.18 10.84 0.28
C ALA A 53 -1.21 10.19 0.36
N ALA A 54 -2.16 10.94 0.90
CA ALA A 54 -3.58 10.60 0.95
C ALA A 54 -4.37 11.69 0.20
N THR A 55 -5.15 11.27 -0.80
CA THR A 55 -6.03 12.16 -1.58
C THR A 55 -7.49 11.69 -1.41
N PRO A 56 -8.41 12.53 -0.91
CA PRO A 56 -9.83 12.17 -0.85
C PRO A 56 -10.39 11.83 -2.24
N LEU A 57 -11.19 10.77 -2.35
CA LEU A 57 -11.88 10.45 -3.60
C LEU A 57 -13.04 11.41 -3.84
N SER A 58 -13.28 11.78 -5.10
CA SER A 58 -14.38 12.68 -5.48
C SER A 58 -15.77 12.10 -5.21
N SER A 59 -15.89 10.78 -5.08
CA SER A 59 -17.11 10.08 -4.64
C SER A 59 -17.49 10.36 -3.19
N GLY A 60 -16.63 11.03 -2.41
CA GLY A 60 -16.83 11.32 -1.00
C GLY A 60 -16.67 10.11 -0.07
N SER A 61 -16.34 8.94 -0.64
CA SER A 61 -16.18 7.69 0.12
C SER A 61 -14.78 7.13 -0.13
N GLY A 62 -13.86 7.42 0.79
CA GLY A 62 -12.51 6.84 0.79
C GLY A 62 -11.39 7.77 0.32
N PHE A 63 -10.18 7.23 0.33
CA PHE A 63 -8.94 7.93 -0.01
C PHE A 63 -8.13 7.10 -1.00
N MET A 64 -7.45 7.78 -1.93
CA MET A 64 -6.37 7.22 -2.71
C MET A 64 -5.06 7.43 -1.96
N PHE A 65 -4.34 6.33 -1.73
CA PHE A 65 -3.04 6.35 -1.08
C PHE A 65 -1.93 6.12 -2.10
N GLU A 66 -0.88 6.94 -2.00
CA GLU A 66 0.35 6.81 -2.78
C GLU A 66 1.51 6.56 -1.82
N LEU A 67 2.34 5.57 -2.10
CA LEU A 67 3.52 5.24 -1.28
C LEU A 67 4.76 5.14 -2.15
N SER A 68 5.84 5.77 -1.71
CA SER A 68 7.16 5.62 -2.31
C SER A 68 8.21 5.46 -1.20
N GLY A 69 9.24 4.70 -1.49
CA GLY A 69 10.36 4.50 -0.56
C GLY A 69 11.28 3.41 -1.03
N ARG A 70 12.58 3.61 -0.81
CA ARG A 70 13.59 2.59 -1.08
C ARG A 70 13.63 1.58 0.07
N ALA A 71 13.24 0.35 -0.22
CA ALA A 71 13.30 -0.75 0.73
C ALA A 71 13.80 -2.03 0.05
N ASP A 72 14.60 -2.82 0.78
CA ASP A 72 15.02 -4.16 0.33
C ASP A 72 13.86 -5.17 0.39
N GLY A 73 12.88 -4.93 1.28
CA GLY A 73 11.69 -5.76 1.43
C GLY A 73 10.42 -5.09 0.91
N TYR A 74 9.84 -4.23 1.75
CA TYR A 74 8.53 -3.61 1.49
C TYR A 74 8.44 -2.19 2.05
N VAL A 75 7.46 -1.44 1.54
CA VAL A 75 6.93 -0.22 2.16
C VAL A 75 5.48 -0.49 2.53
N ALA A 76 5.04 -0.09 3.71
CA ALA A 76 3.69 -0.33 4.18
C ALA A 76 3.07 0.91 4.83
N LEU A 77 1.75 0.96 4.83
CA LEU A 77 0.95 1.87 5.63
C LEU A 77 0.12 1.05 6.63
N GLY A 78 -0.01 1.55 7.85
CA GLY A 78 -0.90 1.00 8.87
C GLY A 78 -1.90 2.06 9.30
N PHE A 79 -3.17 1.69 9.40
CA PHE A 79 -4.21 2.48 10.04
C PHE A 79 -4.34 2.02 11.48
N SER A 80 -3.95 2.91 12.39
CA SER A 80 -3.95 2.67 13.83
C SER A 80 -4.75 3.78 14.53
N ASP A 81 -5.35 3.44 15.67
CA ASP A 81 -5.94 4.41 16.61
C ASP A 81 -4.92 4.92 17.64
N ASP A 82 -3.70 4.36 17.65
CA ASP A 82 -2.59 4.82 18.46
C ASP A 82 -1.29 4.97 17.62
N THR A 83 -0.12 4.88 18.28
CA THR A 83 1.20 5.08 17.64
C THR A 83 2.06 3.82 17.68
N GLN A 84 1.47 2.67 18.00
CA GLN A 84 2.14 1.39 18.15
C GLN A 84 1.64 0.40 17.10
N MET A 85 2.56 -0.42 16.59
CA MET A 85 2.21 -1.52 15.71
C MET A 85 1.57 -2.64 16.54
N GLY A 86 0.26 -2.80 16.39
CA GLY A 86 -0.57 -3.52 17.35
C GLY A 86 -1.78 -4.17 16.70
N ASN A 87 -2.94 -3.53 16.79
CA ASN A 87 -4.21 -4.04 16.26
C ASN A 87 -4.62 -3.23 15.02
N ASP A 88 -3.71 -3.18 14.04
CA ASP A 88 -3.80 -2.24 12.93
C ASP A 88 -4.15 -2.93 11.62
N ASP A 89 -4.90 -2.20 10.79
CA ASP A 89 -5.16 -2.56 9.41
C ASP A 89 -4.00 -2.07 8.52
N VAL A 90 -3.36 -2.98 7.78
CA VAL A 90 -2.08 -2.72 7.12
C VAL A 90 -2.13 -3.06 5.64
N TYR A 91 -1.63 -2.15 4.81
CA TYR A 91 -1.40 -2.40 3.39
C TYR A 91 0.09 -2.38 3.08
N ILE A 92 0.57 -3.43 2.44
CA ILE A 92 1.99 -3.73 2.23
C ILE A 92 2.29 -3.77 0.74
N CYS A 93 3.19 -2.91 0.29
CA CYS A 93 3.74 -2.89 -1.07
C CYS A 93 5.12 -3.53 -1.04
N GLY A 94 5.26 -4.74 -1.60
CA GLY A 94 6.51 -5.51 -1.57
C GLY A 94 6.75 -6.30 -2.85
N LYS A 95 7.98 -6.78 -3.03
CA LYS A 95 8.34 -7.63 -4.17
C LYS A 95 8.01 -9.10 -3.89
N ASP A 96 7.44 -9.78 -4.86
CA ASP A 96 7.35 -11.24 -4.84
C ASP A 96 8.71 -11.90 -5.17
N GLN A 97 8.74 -13.24 -5.18
CA GLN A 97 9.96 -14.01 -5.48
C GLN A 97 10.54 -13.76 -6.89
N LYS A 98 9.75 -13.19 -7.80
CA LYS A 98 10.14 -12.84 -9.17
C LYS A 98 10.52 -11.36 -9.31
N GLY A 99 10.47 -10.60 -8.21
CA GLY A 99 10.78 -9.17 -8.18
C GLY A 99 9.62 -8.27 -8.63
N VAL A 100 8.40 -8.82 -8.79
CA VAL A 100 7.21 -8.05 -9.19
C VAL A 100 6.58 -7.42 -7.95
N ILE A 101 6.23 -6.14 -8.04
CA ILE A 101 5.57 -5.41 -6.95
C ILE A 101 4.14 -5.91 -6.78
N GLN A 102 3.78 -6.27 -5.55
CA GLN A 102 2.45 -6.72 -5.13
C GLN A 102 1.95 -5.86 -3.98
N LEU A 103 0.66 -5.56 -3.99
CA LEU A 103 -0.05 -4.98 -2.86
C LEU A 103 -0.74 -6.12 -2.07
N GLN A 104 -0.48 -6.16 -0.77
CA GLN A 104 -1.09 -7.12 0.15
C GLN A 104 -1.86 -6.36 1.23
N HIS A 105 -3.03 -6.88 1.58
CA HIS A 105 -3.81 -6.43 2.73
C HIS A 105 -3.56 -7.38 3.90
N ALA A 106 -3.34 -6.84 5.09
CA ALA A 106 -2.98 -7.61 6.28
C ALA A 106 -3.50 -6.95 7.54
N PHE A 107 -3.61 -7.72 8.62
CA PHE A 107 -3.93 -7.22 9.94
C PHE A 107 -2.83 -7.59 10.93
N THR A 108 -2.47 -6.65 11.81
CA THR A 108 -1.48 -6.88 12.88
C THR A 108 -2.18 -7.24 14.19
N THR A 109 -1.55 -8.11 15.00
CA THR A 109 -1.94 -8.32 16.40
C THR A 109 -0.69 -8.36 17.27
N GLY A 110 -0.48 -7.29 18.06
CA GLY A 110 0.77 -7.06 18.79
C GLY A 110 1.97 -6.90 17.85
N THR A 111 3.18 -7.05 18.40
CA THR A 111 4.45 -6.91 17.65
C THR A 111 4.86 -8.22 16.96
N THR A 112 3.93 -8.80 16.19
CA THR A 112 4.13 -10.06 15.46
C THR A 112 3.96 -9.86 13.96
N THR A 113 4.32 -10.89 13.18
CA THR A 113 4.17 -10.86 11.72
C THR A 113 2.68 -10.63 11.35
N PRO A 114 2.37 -9.64 10.48
CA PRO A 114 1.01 -9.40 10.03
C PRO A 114 0.39 -10.65 9.39
N SER A 115 -0.90 -10.88 9.67
CA SER A 115 -1.67 -11.94 9.01
C SER A 115 -2.28 -11.38 7.73
N ILE A 116 -1.92 -11.96 6.58
CA ILE A 116 -2.46 -11.55 5.28
C ILE A 116 -3.97 -11.86 5.22
N THR A 117 -4.76 -10.84 4.90
CA THR A 117 -6.21 -10.92 4.73
C THR A 117 -6.53 -11.01 3.23
N ALA A 118 -7.47 -11.88 2.86
CA ALA A 118 -7.95 -11.93 1.49
C ALA A 118 -8.84 -10.70 1.21
N LEU A 119 -8.58 -10.02 0.10
CA LEU A 119 -9.43 -8.94 -0.43
C LEU A 119 -10.82 -9.46 -0.83
#